data_AF-A0A1A8Q8S0-F1
#
_entry.id   AF-A0A1A8Q8S0-F1
#
_cell.length_a   1.000
_cell.length_b   1.000
_cell.length_c   1.000
_cell.angle_alpha   90.00
_cell.angle_beta   90.00
_cell.angle_gamma   90.00
#
_symmetry.space_group_name_H-M   'P 1'
#
loop_
_entity.id
_entity.type
_entity.pdbx_description
1 polymer ?
#
loop_
_entity_poly.entity_id
_entity_poly.type
_entity_poly.pdbx_seq_one_letter_code
_entity_poly.pdbx_strand_id
1 'polypeptide(L)'
;MEVTQRKEIQDVPVMRGIMVAWNWVKENQKHFAGKVIPPDIISMDEDDAAMAITMQELFMTTHDMDRDEDEIQSPFIFIFSNKDDMEFFMHEIRDKRDIRVSCMCNTD
;
A
#
# COMPACT_ATOMS: atom_id res chain seq x y z
N MET A 1 -3.04 20.64 16.68
CA MET A 1 -3.95 20.41 15.54
C MET A 1 -3.62 19.07 14.83
N GLU A 2 -2.92 18.14 15.49
CA GLU A 2 -2.33 16.93 14.86
C GLU A 2 -3.27 15.72 14.78
N VAL A 3 -4.29 15.63 15.64
CA VAL A 3 -5.16 14.44 15.69
C VAL A 3 -6.16 14.38 14.53
N THR A 4 -6.46 15.53 13.91
CA THR A 4 -7.51 15.64 12.89
C THR A 4 -7.02 15.14 11.52
N GLN A 5 -5.78 15.46 11.14
CA GLN A 5 -5.25 15.14 9.81
C GLN A 5 -4.92 13.65 9.62
N ARG A 6 -4.41 12.95 10.67
CA ARG A 6 -4.22 11.49 10.61
C ARG A 6 -5.51 10.73 10.32
N LYS A 7 -6.65 11.18 10.86
CA LYS A 7 -7.94 10.56 10.58
C LYS A 7 -8.35 10.79 9.12
N GLU A 8 -8.14 11.98 8.60
CA GLU A 8 -8.47 12.34 7.21
C GLU A 8 -7.66 11.51 6.20
N ILE A 9 -6.36 11.30 6.45
CA ILE A 9 -5.50 10.43 5.62
C ILE A 9 -5.99 8.98 5.61
N GLN A 10 -6.43 8.45 6.76
CA GLN A 10 -6.93 7.07 6.87
C GLN A 10 -8.28 6.85 6.18
N ASP A 11 -9.02 7.92 5.88
CA ASP A 11 -10.31 7.84 5.19
C ASP A 11 -10.18 7.81 3.66
N VAL A 12 -8.96 7.98 3.12
CA VAL A 12 -8.70 7.90 1.69
C VAL A 12 -8.80 6.44 1.20
N PRO A 13 -9.47 6.14 0.07
CA PRO A 13 -9.68 4.76 -0.40
C PRO A 13 -8.42 3.91 -0.48
N VAL A 14 -7.30 4.46 -0.99
CA VAL A 14 -6.02 3.73 -1.09
C VAL A 14 -5.47 3.37 0.29
N MET A 15 -5.53 4.29 1.24
CA MET A 15 -5.05 4.07 2.61
C MET A 15 -5.92 3.07 3.36
N ARG A 16 -7.25 3.11 3.18
CA ARG A 16 -8.15 2.09 3.74
C ARG A 16 -7.80 0.69 3.24
N GLY A 17 -7.57 0.55 1.93
CA GLY A 17 -7.17 -0.72 1.33
C GLY A 17 -5.86 -1.25 1.94
N ILE A 18 -4.84 -0.38 2.03
CA ILE A 18 -3.54 -0.69 2.62
C ILE A 18 -3.67 -1.09 4.09
N MET A 19 -4.42 -0.34 4.90
CA MET A 19 -4.57 -0.64 6.32
C MET A 19 -5.28 -1.99 6.55
N VAL A 20 -6.33 -2.28 5.78
CA VAL A 20 -7.04 -3.57 5.88
C VAL A 20 -6.12 -4.72 5.45
N ALA A 21 -5.42 -4.57 4.33
CA ALA A 21 -4.48 -5.57 3.85
C ALA A 21 -3.32 -5.80 4.83
N TRP A 22 -2.77 -4.74 5.41
CA TRP A 22 -1.68 -4.84 6.37
C TRP A 22 -2.11 -5.48 7.69
N ASN A 23 -3.30 -5.16 8.20
CA ASN A 23 -3.85 -5.84 9.37
C ASN A 23 -4.05 -7.34 9.10
N TRP A 24 -4.55 -7.69 7.92
CA TRP A 24 -4.69 -9.08 7.53
C TRP A 24 -3.33 -9.79 7.46
N VAL A 25 -2.29 -9.17 6.90
CA VAL A 25 -0.92 -9.73 6.88
C VAL A 25 -0.44 -10.00 8.31
N LYS A 26 -0.63 -9.05 9.24
CA LYS A 26 -0.25 -9.22 10.66
C LYS A 26 -0.94 -10.41 11.31
N GLU A 27 -2.23 -10.60 11.05
CA GLU A 27 -3.01 -11.72 11.60
C GLU A 27 -2.61 -13.08 10.98
N ASN A 28 -2.07 -13.05 9.76
CA ASN A 28 -1.77 -14.24 8.97
C ASN A 28 -0.25 -14.45 8.76
N GLN A 29 0.61 -13.80 9.55
CA GLN A 29 2.08 -13.87 9.39
C GLN A 29 2.62 -15.30 9.32
N LYS A 30 2.04 -16.22 10.09
CA LYS A 30 2.40 -17.65 10.12
C LYS A 30 2.20 -18.40 8.80
N HIS A 31 1.43 -17.84 7.86
CA HIS A 31 1.15 -18.45 6.57
C HIS A 31 2.15 -18.03 5.49
N PHE A 32 2.98 -17.03 5.76
CA PHE A 32 4.03 -16.60 4.85
C PHE A 32 5.32 -17.33 5.15
N ALA A 33 5.98 -17.83 4.10
CA ALA A 33 7.29 -18.45 4.21
C ALA A 33 8.42 -17.41 4.32
N GLY A 34 8.20 -16.22 3.76
CA GLY A 34 9.14 -15.12 3.69
C GLY A 34 8.70 -13.88 4.45
N LYS A 35 9.53 -12.84 4.36
CA LYS A 35 9.24 -11.54 4.98
C LYS A 35 8.31 -10.75 4.06
N VAL A 36 7.30 -10.15 4.67
CA VAL A 36 6.45 -9.13 4.04
C VAL A 36 6.85 -7.77 4.60
N ILE A 37 7.23 -6.85 3.72
CA ILE A 37 7.51 -5.46 4.06
C ILE A 37 6.25 -4.63 3.77
N PRO A 38 5.74 -3.87 4.75
CA PRO A 38 4.61 -2.99 4.52
C PRO A 38 4.96 -1.84 3.57
N PRO A 39 3.97 -1.22 2.92
CA PRO A 39 4.15 0.03 2.20
C PRO A 39 4.75 1.13 3.08
N ASP A 40 5.68 1.90 2.52
CA ASP A 40 6.39 2.96 3.23
C ASP A 40 5.45 4.05 3.77
N ILE A 41 4.32 4.29 3.08
CA ILE A 41 3.28 5.25 3.50
C ILE A 41 2.74 4.99 4.92
N ILE A 42 2.88 3.77 5.44
CA ILE A 42 2.47 3.43 6.82
C ILE A 42 3.41 4.04 7.86
N SER A 43 4.68 4.27 7.51
CA SER A 43 5.73 4.78 8.38
C SER A 43 6.20 6.19 8.06
N MET A 44 5.73 6.79 6.95
CA MET A 44 6.01 8.17 6.59
C MET A 44 5.44 9.15 7.63
N ASP A 45 6.08 10.30 7.77
CA ASP A 45 5.51 11.41 8.51
C ASP A 45 4.27 11.97 7.82
N GLU A 46 3.51 12.77 8.56
CA GLU A 46 2.18 13.21 8.15
C GLU A 46 2.21 14.12 6.91
N ASP A 47 3.19 15.02 6.82
CA ASP A 47 3.30 15.97 5.72
C ASP A 47 3.68 15.24 4.42
N ASP A 48 4.68 14.35 4.50
CA ASP A 48 5.12 13.55 3.35
C ASP A 48 4.04 12.55 2.93
N ALA A 49 3.32 11.93 3.89
CA ALA A 49 2.22 11.02 3.59
C ALA A 49 1.04 11.74 2.91
N ALA A 50 0.66 12.93 3.39
CA ALA A 50 -0.38 13.73 2.77
C ALA A 50 -0.01 14.11 1.32
N MET A 51 1.27 14.45 1.10
CA MET A 51 1.78 14.76 -0.23
C MET A 51 1.73 13.54 -1.16
N ALA A 52 2.23 12.39 -0.72
CA ALA A 52 2.19 11.15 -1.50
C ALA A 52 0.76 10.74 -1.88
N ILE A 53 -0.19 10.86 -0.95
CA ILE A 53 -1.60 10.56 -1.20
C ILE A 53 -2.20 11.53 -2.22
N THR A 54 -1.93 12.84 -2.05
CA THR A 54 -2.42 13.85 -3.00
C THR A 54 -1.86 13.59 -4.40
N MET A 55 -0.58 13.21 -4.51
CA MET A 55 0.04 12.85 -5.78
C MET A 55 -0.59 11.59 -6.39
N GLN A 56 -0.88 10.57 -5.59
CA GLN A 56 -1.54 9.35 -6.03
C GLN A 56 -2.95 9.62 -6.56
N GLU A 57 -3.76 10.44 -5.88
CA GLU A 57 -5.11 10.81 -6.32
C GLU A 57 -5.08 11.63 -7.61
N LEU A 58 -4.14 12.57 -7.72
CA LEU A 58 -3.93 13.33 -8.95
C LEU A 58 -3.54 12.40 -10.10
N PHE A 59 -2.58 11.48 -9.90
CA PHE A 59 -2.18 10.51 -10.92
C PHE A 59 -3.35 9.67 -11.44
N MET A 60 -4.20 9.16 -10.53
CA MET A 60 -5.39 8.40 -10.91
C MET A 60 -6.43 9.20 -11.70
N THR A 61 -6.47 10.52 -11.55
CA THR A 61 -7.50 11.38 -12.16
C THR A 61 -7.02 12.06 -13.44
N THR A 62 -5.75 12.47 -13.51
CA THR A 62 -5.23 13.26 -14.64
C THR A 62 -4.51 12.42 -15.69
N HIS A 63 -4.05 11.20 -15.37
CA HIS A 63 -3.18 10.39 -16.25
C HIS A 63 -2.01 11.21 -16.83
N ASP A 64 -1.54 12.19 -16.07
CA ASP A 64 -0.52 13.14 -16.51
C ASP A 64 0.84 12.40 -16.52
N MET A 65 1.25 11.95 -17.70
CA MET A 65 2.36 11.00 -17.91
C MET A 65 3.76 11.63 -17.78
N ASP A 66 3.84 12.90 -17.39
CA ASP A 66 5.12 13.62 -17.22
C ASP A 66 5.77 13.34 -15.85
N ARG A 67 5.08 12.67 -14.93
CA ARG A 67 5.64 12.26 -13.63
C ARG A 67 6.02 10.78 -13.66
N ASP A 68 7.09 10.46 -12.95
CA ASP A 68 7.55 9.09 -12.79
C ASP A 68 6.49 8.28 -12.01
N GLU A 69 5.83 7.36 -12.71
CA GLU A 69 4.81 6.47 -12.13
C GLU A 69 5.40 5.64 -10.99
N ASP A 70 6.66 5.22 -11.11
CA ASP A 70 7.33 4.41 -10.10
C ASP A 70 7.53 5.22 -8.82
N GLU A 71 7.88 6.51 -8.92
CA GLU A 71 8.01 7.39 -7.74
C GLU A 71 6.67 7.62 -7.03
N ILE A 72 5.58 7.77 -7.79
CA ILE A 72 4.25 8.01 -7.23
C ILE A 72 3.70 6.75 -6.55
N GLN A 73 3.89 5.58 -7.16
CA GLN A 73 3.34 4.32 -6.64
C GLN A 73 4.19 3.69 -5.54
N SER A 74 5.51 3.88 -5.56
CA SER A 74 6.47 3.25 -4.65
C SER A 74 6.04 3.26 -3.16
N PRO A 75 5.56 4.40 -2.60
CA PRO A 75 5.15 4.46 -1.19
C PRO A 75 4.00 3.52 -0.82
N PHE A 76 3.22 3.05 -1.81
CA PHE A 76 1.98 2.29 -1.63
C PHE A 76 2.14 0.77 -1.90
N ILE A 77 3.36 0.29 -2.12
CA ILE A 77 3.64 -1.10 -2.54
C ILE A 77 3.99 -2.00 -1.35
N PHE A 78 3.33 -3.16 -1.25
CA PHE A 78 3.78 -4.25 -0.40
C PHE A 78 4.94 -5.01 -1.06
N ILE A 79 6.03 -5.24 -0.33
CA ILE A 79 7.18 -5.98 -0.85
C ILE A 79 7.24 -7.37 -0.22
N PHE A 80 7.26 -8.40 -1.06
CA PHE A 80 7.38 -9.78 -0.65
C PHE A 80 8.74 -10.34 -1.04
N SER A 81 9.37 -11.11 -0.15
CA SER A 81 10.61 -11.83 -0.46
C SER A 81 10.38 -13.17 -1.18
N ASN A 82 9.13 -13.57 -1.35
CA ASN A 82 8.73 -14.83 -1.98
C ASN A 82 7.51 -14.59 -2.88
N LYS A 83 7.56 -15.14 -4.10
CA LYS A 83 6.50 -14.99 -5.09
C LYS A 83 5.22 -15.74 -4.72
N ASP A 84 5.33 -16.94 -4.14
CA ASP A 84 4.17 -17.74 -3.72
C ASP A 84 3.40 -17.02 -2.60
N ASP A 85 4.12 -16.39 -1.67
CA ASP A 85 3.55 -15.54 -0.61
C ASP A 85 2.81 -14.33 -1.19
N MET A 86 3.39 -13.69 -2.20
CA MET A 86 2.76 -12.56 -2.91
C MET A 86 1.48 -13.01 -3.65
N GLU A 87 1.53 -14.14 -4.36
CA GLU A 87 0.37 -14.69 -5.07
C GLU A 87 -0.74 -15.09 -4.09
N PHE A 88 -0.39 -15.73 -2.97
CA PHE A 88 -1.32 -16.04 -1.89
C PHE A 88 -1.98 -14.77 -1.31
N PHE A 89 -1.18 -13.73 -1.03
CA PHE A 89 -1.68 -12.44 -0.57
C PHE A 89 -2.62 -11.79 -1.59
N MET A 90 -2.25 -11.75 -2.87
CA MET A 90 -3.10 -11.18 -3.92
C MET A 90 -4.43 -11.93 -4.01
N HIS A 91 -4.41 -13.26 -3.94
CA HIS A 91 -5.64 -14.05 -3.97
C HIS A 91 -6.56 -13.73 -2.78
N GLU A 92 -5.99 -13.62 -1.57
CA GLU A 92 -6.76 -13.32 -0.37
C GLU A 92 -7.28 -11.87 -0.34
N ILE A 93 -6.46 -10.90 -0.74
CA ILE A 93 -6.81 -9.47 -0.61
C ILE A 93 -7.58 -8.96 -1.83
N ARG A 94 -7.09 -9.24 -3.04
CA ARG A 94 -7.68 -8.73 -4.27
C ARG A 94 -8.86 -9.59 -4.72
N ASP A 95 -8.69 -10.91 -4.82
CA ASP A 95 -9.74 -11.74 -5.41
C ASP A 95 -10.90 -12.01 -4.44
N LYS A 96 -10.60 -12.32 -3.17
CA LYS A 96 -11.64 -12.66 -2.19
C LYS A 96 -12.29 -11.46 -1.51
N ARG A 97 -11.53 -10.37 -1.31
CA ARG A 97 -11.99 -9.19 -0.54
C ARG A 97 -12.23 -7.97 -1.40
N ASP A 98 -11.93 -8.02 -2.70
CA ASP A 98 -12.02 -6.89 -3.66
C ASP A 98 -11.27 -5.64 -3.18
N ILE A 99 -10.13 -5.83 -2.50
CA ILE A 99 -9.28 -4.75 -2.02
C ILE A 99 -8.15 -4.54 -3.02
N ARG A 100 -8.07 -3.31 -3.54
CA ARG A 100 -7.01 -2.91 -4.48
C ARG A 100 -5.79 -2.42 -3.72
N VAL A 101 -4.70 -3.17 -3.82
CA VAL A 101 -3.36 -2.83 -3.32
C VAL A 101 -2.32 -3.23 -4.35
N SER A 102 -1.20 -2.51 -4.36
CA SER A 102 -0.05 -2.83 -5.19
C SER A 102 0.94 -3.70 -4.42
N CYS A 103 1.57 -4.64 -5.10
CA CYS A 103 2.58 -5.51 -4.52
C CYS A 103 3.68 -5.81 -5.52
N MET A 104 4.88 -6.03 -5.01
CA MET A 104 6.02 -6.50 -5.79
C MET A 104 6.74 -7.63 -5.05
N CYS A 105 7.37 -8.51 -5.82
CA CYS A 105 8.28 -9.51 -5.27
C CYS A 105 9.69 -9.01 -5.51
N ASN A 106 10.44 -8.71 -4.44
CA ASN A 106 11.87 -8.47 -4.54
C ASN A 106 12.62 -9.66 -3.94
N THR A 107 13.38 -10.36 -4.78
CA THR A 107 14.13 -11.57 -4.42
C THR A 107 15.61 -11.30 -4.09
N ASP A 108 16.00 -10.03 -3.95
CA ASP A 108 17.36 -9.62 -3.58
C ASP A 108 17.86 -10.26 -2.26
#